data_AF-A0A8G1REH4-F1
#
_entry.id   AF-A0A8G1REH4-F1
#
_cell.length_a   1.000
_cell.length_b   1.000
_cell.length_c   1.000
_cell.angle_alpha   90.00
_cell.angle_beta   90.00
_cell.angle_gamma   90.00
#
_symmetry.space_group_name_H-M   'P 1'
#
loop_
_entity.id
_entity.type
_entity.pdbx_description
1 polymer ?
#
loop_
_entity_poly.entity_id
_entity_poly.type
_entity_poly.pdbx_seq_one_letter_code
_entity_poly.pdbx_strand_id
1 'polypeptide(L)'
;MTRGPTNRPVRIAGCAGGNTDRWDAIKSFASDPSIDAIIGDWLSESNMVGTAAIKARDLTEENEQNRSKGAYAKEFLQCFEPAIADLSAHGMKLVVNAGASDTELLAIECQKLVQQSGHGHLRIAWIEGDDVTDVLLEQRKKGDEGYPIRLSGKSLVEVDPNFVFAQCYLGGWGIAKALAEGADIVICGRVSDASPVVGVAAWWHGWPENNYDELARALIAGHLIECSGYATGGNFTGFKSLLKAGKHLKLGFPIAEIEANGEFTIAKEKNTGGCVTVESLTSQLIYEIQGQWYLNSDVVADLTGVNLEQIAPEQVRVTGIVGMPPPPTTKLGFTTFGGYQAEFHAFMTGLDVDEKCKWTEEQIREAIGEDIHRFTQLRFHRIGSPSLDTTCQDHATVMFRVFAQTKDPEILRTDALTPSNDPRQVHAKPYYNYNTGLIPQSVLNQRVHLLATDPKKIITIDPPSVTQTYGTQPSHETENPVDISAFGETVKAPLGSVVYGRAGDKGANCNVGFYVKHQDEWDWLRTFLTTDKIKGLLGPIEYSGNQIDRFEIPGVRVVHFLLHDHLDRGYNSSSSCDVLGKNTCEFLRSKTVDVPKVFLQRY
;
A
#
# COMPACT_ATOMS: atom_id res chain seq x y z
N MET A 1 2.67 35.62 8.85
CA MET A 1 1.23 35.92 8.83
C MET A 1 0.49 34.60 8.86
N THR A 2 -0.19 34.28 9.96
CA THR A 2 -1.15 33.17 10.01
C THR A 2 -2.28 33.50 9.02
N ARG A 3 -2.50 32.66 7.99
CA ARG A 3 -3.71 32.79 7.17
C ARG A 3 -4.89 32.59 8.12
N GLY A 4 -5.84 33.53 8.14
CA GLY A 4 -7.12 33.31 8.80
C GLY A 4 -7.85 32.13 8.15
N PRO A 5 -8.81 31.49 8.83
CA PRO A 5 -9.52 30.33 8.31
C PRO A 5 -10.15 30.69 6.95
N THR A 6 -9.72 30.00 5.90
CA THR A 6 -10.31 30.19 4.57
C THR A 6 -11.52 29.28 4.44
N ASN A 7 -12.71 29.84 4.24
CA ASN A 7 -13.94 29.05 4.05
C ASN A 7 -13.97 28.26 2.72
N ARG A 8 -12.94 28.34 1.89
CA ARG A 8 -12.89 27.58 0.64
C ARG A 8 -12.25 26.20 0.85
N PRO A 9 -12.63 25.20 0.05
CA PRO A 9 -11.96 23.90 0.07
C PRO A 9 -10.46 24.02 -0.19
N VAL A 10 -9.68 23.13 0.43
CA VAL A 10 -8.28 22.89 0.07
C VAL A 10 -8.23 21.89 -1.08
N ARG A 11 -7.39 22.16 -2.08
CA ARG A 11 -7.18 21.27 -3.23
C ARG A 11 -5.83 20.58 -3.09
N ILE A 12 -5.87 19.28 -2.80
CA ILE A 12 -4.69 18.45 -2.51
C ILE A 12 -4.50 17.44 -3.63
N ALA A 13 -3.36 17.48 -4.30
CA ALA A 13 -3.04 16.57 -5.41
C ALA A 13 -2.12 15.43 -4.94
N GLY A 14 -2.52 14.18 -5.21
CA GLY A 14 -1.69 13.00 -4.96
C GLY A 14 -0.74 12.73 -6.13
N CYS A 15 0.56 12.93 -5.95
CA CYS A 15 1.53 12.92 -7.04
C CYS A 15 2.31 11.62 -7.19
N ALA A 16 2.32 10.74 -6.19
CA ALA A 16 3.01 9.46 -6.21
C ALA A 16 2.39 8.51 -5.19
N GLY A 17 2.33 7.22 -5.54
CA GLY A 17 2.04 6.07 -4.68
C GLY A 17 3.15 5.02 -4.71
N GLY A 18 4.34 5.43 -5.17
CA GLY A 18 5.53 4.60 -5.23
C GLY A 18 6.59 5.13 -6.21
N ASN A 19 7.80 4.57 -6.12
CA ASN A 19 8.98 5.08 -6.84
C ASN A 19 8.93 4.91 -8.37
N THR A 20 7.92 4.22 -8.90
CA THR A 20 7.76 3.94 -10.33
C THR A 20 6.71 4.81 -11.02
N ASP A 21 6.05 5.68 -10.25
CA ASP A 21 5.12 6.65 -10.82
C ASP A 21 5.84 7.68 -11.68
N ARG A 22 5.05 8.44 -12.45
CA ARG A 22 5.60 9.41 -13.41
C ARG A 22 6.41 10.48 -12.70
N TRP A 23 7.64 10.66 -13.17
CA TRP A 23 8.62 11.57 -12.61
C TRP A 23 8.20 13.05 -12.69
N ASP A 24 7.34 13.42 -13.64
CA ASP A 24 6.90 14.80 -13.89
C ASP A 24 5.67 15.22 -13.08
N ALA A 25 5.11 14.36 -12.23
CA ALA A 25 3.84 14.62 -11.54
C ALA A 25 3.88 15.88 -10.65
N ILE A 26 4.94 16.07 -9.85
CA ILE A 26 5.08 17.25 -8.98
C ILE A 26 5.11 18.52 -9.84
N LYS A 27 5.90 18.52 -10.92
CA LYS A 27 5.99 19.63 -11.86
C LYS A 27 4.64 19.92 -12.53
N SER A 28 3.94 18.87 -12.97
CA SER A 28 2.64 19.02 -13.63
C SER A 28 1.63 19.70 -12.71
N PHE A 29 1.49 19.23 -11.47
CA PHE A 29 0.59 19.85 -10.49
C PHE A 29 1.06 21.23 -10.05
N ALA A 30 2.36 21.45 -9.89
CA ALA A 30 2.91 22.76 -9.51
C ALA A 30 2.60 23.85 -10.55
N SER A 31 2.40 23.45 -11.81
CA SER A 31 2.02 24.36 -12.90
C SER A 31 0.53 24.77 -12.91
N ASP A 32 -0.36 24.06 -12.18
CA ASP A 32 -1.78 24.43 -12.04
C ASP A 32 -2.00 25.25 -10.76
N PRO A 33 -2.15 26.59 -10.83
CA PRO A 33 -2.30 27.45 -9.65
C PRO A 33 -3.59 27.21 -8.86
N SER A 34 -4.50 26.34 -9.33
CA SER A 34 -5.66 25.90 -8.55
C SER A 34 -5.31 24.82 -7.52
N ILE A 35 -4.10 24.27 -7.52
CA ILE A 35 -3.64 23.32 -6.49
C ILE A 35 -3.04 24.09 -5.30
N ASP A 36 -3.42 23.70 -4.08
CA ASP A 36 -2.90 24.31 -2.84
C ASP A 36 -1.73 23.54 -2.27
N ALA A 37 -1.82 22.20 -2.34
CA ALA A 37 -0.84 21.30 -1.81
C ALA A 37 -0.67 20.08 -2.71
N ILE A 38 0.57 19.62 -2.80
CA ILE A 38 0.96 18.38 -3.46
C ILE A 38 1.44 17.43 -2.36
N ILE A 39 0.91 16.22 -2.37
CA ILE A 39 1.37 15.13 -1.50
C ILE A 39 1.92 13.99 -2.33
N GLY A 40 2.80 13.17 -1.77
CA GLY A 40 3.17 11.92 -2.43
C GLY A 40 3.75 10.90 -1.46
N ASP A 41 3.46 9.65 -1.77
CA ASP A 41 3.91 8.46 -1.07
C ASP A 41 5.00 7.74 -1.87
N TRP A 42 6.17 7.61 -1.26
CA TRP A 42 7.32 6.86 -1.77
C TRP A 42 7.62 5.62 -0.91
N LEU A 43 6.81 5.30 0.09
CA LEU A 43 7.11 4.23 1.05
C LEU A 43 6.11 3.09 0.96
N SER A 44 6.63 1.89 0.75
CA SER A 44 5.88 0.65 0.91
C SER A 44 6.68 -0.32 1.76
N GLU A 45 6.01 -1.35 2.27
CA GLU A 45 6.64 -2.47 2.97
C GLU A 45 7.80 -3.09 2.15
N SER A 46 7.76 -2.98 0.81
CA SER A 46 8.86 -3.36 -0.08
C SER A 46 10.12 -2.50 0.14
N ASN A 47 10.03 -1.20 -0.10
CA ASN A 47 11.21 -0.34 -0.13
C ASN A 47 11.72 0.02 1.27
N MET A 48 10.84 0.05 2.28
CA MET A 48 11.21 0.26 3.68
C MET A 48 12.19 -0.81 4.17
N VAL A 49 12.03 -2.06 3.75
CA VAL A 49 12.98 -3.13 4.07
C VAL A 49 14.35 -2.88 3.46
N GLY A 50 14.38 -2.39 2.21
CA GLY A 50 15.62 -2.04 1.53
C GLY A 50 16.35 -0.89 2.22
N THR A 51 15.65 0.19 2.56
CA THR A 51 16.23 1.35 3.26
C THR A 51 16.65 1.01 4.68
N ALA A 52 15.86 0.19 5.39
CA ALA A 52 16.21 -0.37 6.69
C ALA A 52 17.51 -1.17 6.65
N ALA A 53 17.67 -2.08 5.67
CA ALA A 53 18.88 -2.88 5.53
C ALA A 53 20.11 -2.00 5.23
N ILE A 54 19.95 -0.94 4.42
CA ILE A 54 21.01 0.04 4.16
C ILE A 54 21.38 0.78 5.45
N LYS A 55 20.39 1.32 6.18
CA LYS A 55 20.61 2.06 7.42
C LYS A 55 21.31 1.21 8.48
N ALA A 56 20.86 -0.03 8.65
CA ALA A 56 21.46 -0.98 9.58
C ALA A 56 22.94 -1.27 9.23
N ARG A 57 23.28 -1.41 7.95
CA ARG A 57 24.67 -1.59 7.51
C ARG A 57 25.51 -0.35 7.79
N ASP A 58 25.02 0.84 7.46
CA ASP A 58 25.72 2.12 7.68
C ASP A 58 26.04 2.36 9.17
N LEU A 59 25.18 1.90 10.09
CA LEU A 59 25.41 1.96 11.53
C LEU A 59 26.54 1.02 11.99
N THR A 60 26.81 -0.05 11.25
CA THR A 60 27.85 -1.05 11.59
C THR A 60 29.19 -0.83 10.90
N GLU A 61 29.22 -0.14 9.75
CA GLU A 61 30.44 0.10 8.99
C GLU A 61 31.18 1.36 9.50
N GLU A 62 32.39 1.19 10.04
CA GLU A 62 33.25 2.28 10.54
C GLU A 62 33.90 3.13 9.43
N ASN A 63 33.93 2.65 8.18
CA ASN A 63 34.59 3.34 7.07
C ASN A 63 33.61 4.25 6.31
N GLU A 64 33.82 5.57 6.39
CA GLU A 64 33.03 6.58 5.67
C GLU A 64 32.93 6.35 4.16
N GLN A 65 33.93 5.71 3.53
CA GLN A 65 33.92 5.44 2.09
C GLN A 65 32.92 4.36 1.67
N ASN A 66 32.51 3.49 2.60
CA ASN A 66 31.55 2.40 2.33
C ASN A 66 30.12 2.73 2.77
N ARG A 67 29.93 3.80 3.56
CA ARG A 67 28.59 4.28 3.94
C ARG A 67 27.79 4.65 2.70
N SER A 68 26.54 4.23 2.69
CA SER A 68 25.62 4.56 1.62
C SER A 68 25.40 6.08 1.54
N LYS A 69 25.07 6.60 0.35
CA LYS A 69 24.73 8.02 0.13
C LYS A 69 23.36 8.43 0.75
N GLY A 70 22.85 7.69 1.73
CA GLY A 70 21.57 7.91 2.40
C GLY A 70 20.52 6.83 2.10
N ALA A 71 19.70 6.55 3.13
CA ALA A 71 18.60 5.57 3.12
C ALA A 71 17.23 6.24 2.94
N TYR A 72 17.11 7.11 1.94
CA TYR A 72 15.88 7.80 1.52
C TYR A 72 15.55 7.50 0.03
N ALA A 73 14.35 7.85 -0.44
CA ALA A 73 13.94 7.67 -1.83
C ALA A 73 14.65 8.67 -2.75
N LYS A 74 15.72 8.23 -3.42
CA LYS A 74 16.60 9.11 -4.23
C LYS A 74 15.90 9.66 -5.47
N GLU A 75 14.98 8.90 -6.02
CA GLU A 75 14.20 9.25 -7.21
C GLU A 75 13.32 10.48 -6.97
N PHE A 76 12.93 10.75 -5.70
CA PHE A 76 12.18 11.95 -5.34
C PHE A 76 12.91 13.23 -5.71
N LEU A 77 14.24 13.30 -5.55
CA LEU A 77 15.02 14.50 -5.89
C LEU A 77 14.89 14.87 -7.37
N GLN A 78 14.83 13.87 -8.25
CA GLN A 78 14.63 14.07 -9.69
C GLN A 78 13.22 14.58 -10.03
N CYS A 79 12.23 14.23 -9.22
CA CYS A 79 10.86 14.72 -9.34
C CYS A 79 10.71 16.14 -8.76
N PHE A 80 11.43 16.42 -7.68
CA PHE A 80 11.35 17.66 -6.92
C PHE A 80 12.06 18.82 -7.63
N GLU A 81 13.29 18.62 -8.10
CA GLU A 81 14.13 19.68 -8.68
C GLU A 81 13.42 20.47 -9.81
N PRO A 82 12.74 19.85 -10.79
CA PRO A 82 12.05 20.58 -11.86
C PRO A 82 10.86 21.43 -11.37
N ALA A 83 10.29 21.09 -10.21
CA ALA A 83 9.08 21.71 -9.66
C ALA A 83 9.37 22.92 -8.74
N ILE A 84 10.59 23.09 -8.25
CA ILE A 84 10.96 24.12 -7.26
C ILE A 84 10.50 25.52 -7.67
N ALA A 85 10.71 25.89 -8.93
CA ALA A 85 10.37 27.22 -9.44
C ALA A 85 8.86 27.49 -9.39
N ASP A 86 8.03 26.51 -9.77
CA ASP A 86 6.57 26.65 -9.79
C ASP A 86 5.98 26.59 -8.37
N LEU A 87 6.52 25.71 -7.51
CA LEU A 87 6.17 25.66 -6.09
C LEU A 87 6.39 27.02 -5.43
N SER A 88 7.53 27.64 -5.70
CA SER A 88 7.87 28.99 -5.24
C SER A 88 6.95 30.07 -5.82
N ALA A 89 6.71 30.05 -7.14
CA ALA A 89 5.90 31.05 -7.81
C ALA A 89 4.44 31.07 -7.33
N HIS A 90 3.89 29.90 -7.01
CA HIS A 90 2.49 29.76 -6.58
C HIS A 90 2.31 29.64 -5.06
N GLY A 91 3.40 29.58 -4.29
CA GLY A 91 3.34 29.39 -2.84
C GLY A 91 2.67 28.08 -2.42
N MET A 92 2.78 27.05 -3.26
CA MET A 92 2.19 25.72 -3.03
C MET A 92 2.94 24.97 -1.96
N LYS A 93 2.21 24.10 -1.24
CA LYS A 93 2.80 23.22 -0.23
C LYS A 93 3.18 21.87 -0.84
N LEU A 94 4.29 21.32 -0.39
CA LEU A 94 4.73 19.97 -0.75
C LEU A 94 4.93 19.15 0.52
N VAL A 95 4.27 17.99 0.63
CA VAL A 95 4.40 17.09 1.78
C VAL A 95 4.64 15.67 1.29
N VAL A 96 5.79 15.08 1.63
CA VAL A 96 6.16 13.75 1.12
C VAL A 96 6.79 12.90 2.20
N ASN A 97 6.59 11.59 2.13
CA ASN A 97 7.25 10.62 3.03
C ASN A 97 8.53 10.00 2.42
N ALA A 98 9.10 10.67 1.41
CA ALA A 98 10.30 10.21 0.69
C ALA A 98 11.56 10.09 1.56
N GLY A 99 11.54 10.56 2.82
CA GLY A 99 12.66 10.45 3.75
C GLY A 99 13.01 9.01 4.11
N ALA A 100 12.07 8.07 3.98
CA ALA A 100 12.22 6.66 4.30
C ALA A 100 12.88 6.41 5.67
N SER A 101 14.15 5.98 5.71
CA SER A 101 14.91 5.72 6.94
C SER A 101 15.98 6.78 7.21
N ASP A 102 16.03 7.87 6.43
CA ASP A 102 17.00 8.97 6.58
C ASP A 102 16.39 10.34 6.21
N THR A 103 15.33 10.70 6.93
CA THR A 103 14.51 11.89 6.69
C THR A 103 15.30 13.20 6.77
N GLU A 104 16.18 13.32 7.77
CA GLU A 104 17.02 14.51 7.96
C GLU A 104 17.93 14.74 6.76
N LEU A 105 18.63 13.70 6.29
CA LEU A 105 19.54 13.80 5.17
C LEU A 105 18.80 14.21 3.88
N LEU A 106 17.61 13.64 3.62
CA LEU A 106 16.81 14.08 2.48
C LEU A 106 16.42 15.56 2.58
N ALA A 107 16.02 16.03 3.77
CA ALA A 107 15.66 17.42 3.98
C ALA A 107 16.84 18.37 3.73
N ILE A 108 18.05 17.97 4.14
CA ILE A 108 19.31 18.69 3.86
C ILE A 108 19.58 18.75 2.35
N GLU A 109 19.43 17.65 1.61
CA GLU A 109 19.61 17.63 0.15
C GLU A 109 18.57 18.51 -0.56
N CYS A 110 17.31 18.48 -0.13
CA CYS A 110 16.28 19.38 -0.65
C CYS A 110 16.64 20.85 -0.37
N GLN A 111 17.19 21.16 0.81
CA GLN A 111 17.60 22.51 1.19
C GLN A 111 18.74 23.03 0.30
N LYS A 112 19.67 22.15 -0.10
CA LYS A 112 20.72 22.48 -1.07
C LYS A 112 20.13 22.75 -2.45
N LEU A 113 19.21 21.92 -2.93
CA LEU A 113 18.57 22.12 -4.23
C LEU A 113 17.82 23.45 -4.31
N VAL A 114 16.99 23.78 -3.31
CA VAL A 114 16.25 25.07 -3.33
C VAL A 114 17.20 26.28 -3.29
N GLN A 115 18.33 26.18 -2.59
CA GLN A 115 19.36 27.23 -2.59
C GLN A 115 20.03 27.37 -3.96
N GLN A 116 20.44 26.25 -4.56
CA GLN A 116 21.10 26.22 -5.87
C GLN A 116 20.18 26.72 -7.00
N SER A 117 18.88 26.45 -6.92
CA SER A 117 17.88 26.93 -7.88
C SER A 117 17.49 28.41 -7.68
N GLY A 118 18.06 29.13 -6.69
CA GLY A 118 17.72 30.53 -6.43
C GLY A 118 16.42 30.75 -5.63
N HIS A 119 15.82 29.68 -5.10
CA HIS A 119 14.57 29.70 -4.33
C HIS A 119 14.80 29.41 -2.83
N GLY A 120 15.96 29.79 -2.29
CA GLY A 120 16.35 29.52 -0.90
C GLY A 120 15.46 30.16 0.18
N HIS A 121 14.45 30.95 -0.20
CA HIS A 121 13.42 31.45 0.71
C HIS A 121 12.34 30.41 1.03
N LEU A 122 12.23 29.32 0.23
CA LEU A 122 11.36 28.19 0.53
C LEU A 122 11.83 27.52 1.81
N ARG A 123 10.92 27.35 2.76
CA ARG A 123 11.23 26.79 4.09
C ARG A 123 10.96 25.30 4.12
N ILE A 124 11.98 24.54 4.49
CA ILE A 124 11.91 23.08 4.60
C ILE A 124 11.84 22.67 6.07
N ALA A 125 10.90 21.78 6.37
CA ALA A 125 10.79 21.09 7.65
C ALA A 125 10.93 19.58 7.46
N TRP A 126 11.33 18.88 8.51
CA TRP A 126 11.29 17.43 8.53
C TRP A 126 10.72 16.88 9.84
N ILE A 127 10.12 15.69 9.74
CA ILE A 127 9.44 15.01 10.84
C ILE A 127 10.30 13.85 11.32
N GLU A 128 10.61 13.87 12.61
CA GLU A 128 11.31 12.81 13.33
C GLU A 128 10.35 12.02 14.21
N GLY A 129 10.71 10.79 14.54
CA GLY A 129 10.06 9.96 15.56
C GLY A 129 9.52 8.64 15.04
N ASP A 130 9.65 8.39 13.74
CA ASP A 130 9.22 7.14 13.11
C ASP A 130 10.20 6.00 13.42
N ASP A 131 11.51 6.23 13.41
CA ASP A 131 12.51 5.26 13.87
C ASP A 131 12.37 5.02 15.39
N VAL A 132 11.97 3.80 15.73
CA VAL A 132 11.75 3.34 17.11
C VAL A 132 12.67 2.16 17.45
N THR A 133 13.74 1.96 16.69
CA THR A 133 14.69 0.85 16.86
C THR A 133 15.25 0.82 18.29
N ASP A 134 15.72 1.95 18.80
CA ASP A 134 16.26 2.05 20.16
C ASP A 134 15.19 1.83 21.23
N VAL A 135 13.97 2.35 21.01
CA VAL A 135 12.83 2.12 21.91
C VAL A 135 12.56 0.63 22.05
N LEU A 136 12.54 -0.11 20.94
CA LEU A 136 12.33 -1.57 20.96
C LEU A 136 13.50 -2.31 21.63
N LEU A 137 14.75 -1.93 21.36
CA LEU A 137 15.93 -2.52 22.00
C LEU A 137 15.93 -2.30 23.52
N GLU A 138 15.51 -1.12 23.98
CA GLU A 138 15.37 -0.82 25.40
C GLU A 138 14.22 -1.58 26.05
N GLN A 139 13.06 -1.66 25.39
CA GLN A 139 11.93 -2.46 25.89
C GLN A 139 12.31 -3.93 26.03
N ARG A 140 13.06 -4.48 25.06
CA ARG A 140 13.56 -5.86 25.13
C ARG A 140 14.44 -6.10 26.35
N LYS A 141 15.28 -5.14 26.75
CA LYS A 141 16.11 -5.26 27.97
C LYS A 141 15.26 -5.32 29.24
N LYS A 142 14.06 -4.72 29.23
CA LYS A 142 13.12 -4.68 30.37
C LYS A 142 12.21 -5.91 30.45
N GLY A 143 12.09 -6.70 29.37
CA GLY A 143 11.23 -7.90 29.35
C GLY A 143 9.76 -7.56 29.61
N ASP A 144 9.09 -8.36 30.43
CA ASP A 144 7.66 -8.21 30.78
C ASP A 144 7.36 -6.97 31.64
N GLU A 145 8.37 -6.27 32.16
CA GLU A 145 8.21 -4.98 32.85
C GLU A 145 8.05 -3.79 31.87
N GLY A 146 8.21 -4.04 30.56
CA GLY A 146 8.00 -3.07 29.49
C GLY A 146 6.52 -2.86 29.10
N TYR A 147 6.27 -1.97 28.14
CA TYR A 147 4.93 -1.80 27.55
C TYR A 147 4.62 -2.91 26.53
N PRO A 148 3.37 -3.39 26.41
CA PRO A 148 3.04 -4.53 25.55
C PRO A 148 3.09 -4.14 24.06
N ILE A 149 4.23 -4.36 23.41
CA ILE A 149 4.32 -4.36 21.94
C ILE A 149 3.69 -5.68 21.47
N ARG A 150 2.60 -5.58 20.70
CA ARG A 150 1.85 -6.72 20.20
C ARG A 150 2.16 -6.94 18.73
N LEU A 151 2.66 -8.13 18.41
CA LEU A 151 3.13 -8.52 17.09
C LEU A 151 2.33 -9.73 16.63
N SER A 152 1.28 -9.54 15.83
CA SER A 152 0.36 -10.64 15.43
C SER A 152 -0.09 -11.50 16.62
N GLY A 153 -0.36 -10.87 17.78
CA GLY A 153 -0.75 -11.54 19.02
C GLY A 153 0.40 -12.06 19.90
N LYS A 154 1.65 -11.94 19.48
CA LYS A 154 2.87 -12.36 20.21
C LYS A 154 3.60 -11.17 20.85
N SER A 155 4.41 -11.42 21.88
CA SER A 155 5.22 -10.39 22.54
C SER A 155 6.52 -10.11 21.77
N LEU A 156 7.09 -8.90 21.91
CA LEU A 156 8.37 -8.52 21.27
C LEU A 156 9.50 -9.54 21.51
N VAL A 157 9.54 -10.17 22.68
CA VAL A 157 10.56 -11.16 23.06
C VAL A 157 10.49 -12.42 22.19
N GLU A 158 9.33 -12.72 21.60
CA GLU A 158 9.09 -13.91 20.78
C GLU A 158 9.41 -13.70 19.29
N VAL A 159 9.53 -12.45 18.80
CA VAL A 159 9.46 -12.13 17.36
C VAL A 159 10.81 -11.85 16.72
N ASP A 160 11.74 -12.78 16.95
CA ASP A 160 13.10 -12.80 16.41
C ASP A 160 14.07 -11.82 17.13
N PRO A 161 15.06 -12.34 17.87
CA PRO A 161 16.06 -11.54 18.55
C PRO A 161 16.98 -10.72 17.63
N ASN A 162 16.87 -10.84 16.30
CA ASN A 162 17.79 -10.26 15.33
C ASN A 162 17.12 -9.26 14.36
N PHE A 163 16.07 -8.54 14.78
CA PHE A 163 15.58 -7.41 13.99
C PHE A 163 16.70 -6.37 13.81
N VAL A 164 16.75 -5.76 12.62
CA VAL A 164 17.81 -4.83 12.23
C VAL A 164 17.36 -3.37 12.22
N PHE A 165 16.05 -3.12 12.13
CA PHE A 165 15.47 -1.79 12.09
C PHE A 165 13.96 -1.84 12.39
N ALA A 166 13.41 -0.79 13.01
CA ALA A 166 11.99 -0.68 13.30
C ALA A 166 11.46 0.75 13.11
N GLN A 167 10.31 0.87 12.45
CA GLN A 167 9.65 2.14 12.17
C GLN A 167 8.16 2.08 12.53
N CYS A 168 7.66 3.11 13.19
CA CYS A 168 6.24 3.29 13.44
C CYS A 168 5.59 4.21 12.42
N TYR A 169 4.27 4.13 12.29
CA TYR A 169 3.49 4.91 11.34
C TYR A 169 3.00 6.17 12.05
N LEU A 170 3.72 7.28 11.87
CA LEU A 170 3.33 8.54 12.46
C LEU A 170 2.04 9.10 11.85
N GLY A 171 1.36 9.96 12.62
CA GLY A 171 0.19 10.72 12.17
C GLY A 171 0.53 12.03 11.46
N GLY A 172 -0.51 12.80 11.12
CA GLY A 172 -0.47 14.06 10.39
C GLY A 172 -0.19 15.30 11.25
N TRP A 173 -0.19 15.19 12.59
CA TRP A 173 -0.01 16.35 13.47
C TRP A 173 1.36 17.03 13.33
N GLY A 174 2.44 16.27 13.15
CA GLY A 174 3.76 16.83 12.84
C GLY A 174 3.76 17.65 11.54
N ILE A 175 3.03 17.18 10.53
CA ILE A 175 2.89 17.86 9.23
C ILE A 175 2.08 19.16 9.42
N ALA A 176 0.94 19.09 10.09
CA ALA A 176 0.11 20.26 10.35
C ALA A 176 0.88 21.34 11.13
N LYS A 177 1.66 20.91 12.14
CA LYS A 177 2.50 21.82 12.93
C LYS A 177 3.62 22.43 12.10
N ALA A 178 4.32 21.66 11.28
CA ALA A 178 5.36 22.18 10.38
C ALA A 178 4.81 23.27 9.44
N LEU A 179 3.65 23.03 8.84
CA LEU A 179 2.98 23.99 7.97
C LEU A 179 2.50 25.24 8.75
N ALA A 180 2.02 25.08 9.98
CA ALA A 180 1.62 26.19 10.85
C ALA A 180 2.79 27.11 11.24
N GLU A 181 3.98 26.54 11.43
CA GLU A 181 5.23 27.28 11.62
C GLU A 181 5.79 27.87 10.31
N GLY A 182 5.11 27.57 9.19
CA GLY A 182 5.32 28.18 7.90
C GLY A 182 6.21 27.39 6.95
N ALA A 183 6.44 26.10 7.19
CA ALA A 183 7.07 25.26 6.18
C ALA A 183 6.32 25.37 4.83
N ASP A 184 7.07 25.37 3.75
CA ASP A 184 6.57 25.25 2.38
C ASP A 184 6.71 23.80 1.90
N ILE A 185 7.76 23.12 2.35
CA ILE A 185 8.06 21.73 2.06
C ILE A 185 8.22 20.98 3.38
N VAL A 186 7.52 19.86 3.53
CA VAL A 186 7.61 18.97 4.70
C VAL A 186 8.05 17.59 4.24
N ILE A 187 9.17 17.13 4.78
CA ILE A 187 9.74 15.81 4.51
C ILE A 187 9.47 14.90 5.70
N CYS A 188 8.87 13.75 5.46
CA CYS A 188 8.57 12.75 6.48
C CYS A 188 9.39 11.47 6.23
N GLY A 189 9.69 10.75 7.31
CA GLY A 189 10.01 9.32 7.27
C GLY A 189 8.69 8.54 7.15
N ARG A 190 8.53 7.46 7.92
CA ARG A 190 7.24 6.74 7.92
C ARG A 190 6.14 7.52 8.65
N VAL A 191 5.21 8.05 7.87
CA VAL A 191 3.85 8.42 8.31
C VAL A 191 2.87 7.40 7.73
N SER A 192 1.66 7.33 8.29
CA SER A 192 0.58 6.60 7.60
C SER A 192 0.33 7.24 6.23
N ASP A 193 -0.01 6.42 5.24
CA ASP A 193 -0.03 6.79 3.82
C ASP A 193 -0.97 7.98 3.55
N ALA A 194 -2.10 8.05 4.28
CA ALA A 194 -3.09 9.13 4.19
C ALA A 194 -2.77 10.36 5.07
N SER A 195 -1.86 10.24 6.04
CA SER A 195 -1.56 11.31 7.01
C SER A 195 -0.97 12.59 6.41
N PRO A 196 -0.27 12.60 5.25
CA PRO A 196 0.01 13.83 4.52
C PRO A 196 -1.24 14.66 4.20
N VAL A 197 -2.33 14.00 3.79
CA VAL A 197 -3.59 14.68 3.46
C VAL A 197 -4.29 15.15 4.73
N VAL A 198 -4.33 14.32 5.79
CA VAL A 198 -4.87 14.70 7.10
C VAL A 198 -4.15 15.93 7.65
N GLY A 199 -2.81 15.92 7.66
CA GLY A 199 -2.00 17.03 8.17
C GLY A 199 -2.18 18.33 7.37
N VAL A 200 -2.25 18.25 6.05
CA VAL A 200 -2.51 19.41 5.19
C VAL A 200 -3.91 19.98 5.43
N ALA A 201 -4.95 19.12 5.47
CA ALA A 201 -6.33 19.55 5.67
C ALA A 201 -6.54 20.16 7.06
N ALA A 202 -6.00 19.54 8.11
CA ALA A 202 -6.06 20.04 9.48
C ALA A 202 -5.37 21.41 9.61
N TRP A 203 -4.19 21.59 9.00
CA TRP A 203 -3.52 22.90 8.95
C TRP A 203 -4.34 23.95 8.21
N TRP A 204 -4.87 23.60 7.03
CA TRP A 204 -5.56 24.54 6.16
C TRP A 204 -6.84 25.10 6.81
N HIS A 205 -7.63 24.21 7.43
CA HIS A 205 -8.91 24.56 8.05
C HIS A 205 -8.79 24.90 9.53
N GLY A 206 -7.61 24.72 10.14
CA GLY A 206 -7.37 24.99 11.55
C GLY A 206 -8.11 24.03 12.48
N TRP A 207 -8.25 22.77 12.10
CA TRP A 207 -8.98 21.78 12.89
C TRP A 207 -8.23 21.40 14.18
N PRO A 208 -8.91 21.33 15.33
CA PRO A 208 -8.36 20.75 16.56
C PRO A 208 -8.35 19.22 16.50
N GLU A 209 -7.62 18.57 17.42
CA GLU A 209 -7.46 17.11 17.49
C GLU A 209 -8.77 16.33 17.68
N ASN A 210 -9.80 16.96 18.23
CA ASN A 210 -11.09 16.33 18.52
C ASN A 210 -12.14 16.55 17.42
N ASN A 211 -11.78 17.16 16.28
CA ASN A 211 -12.63 17.23 15.09
C ASN A 211 -12.59 15.89 14.33
N TYR A 212 -13.04 14.82 14.99
CA TYR A 212 -12.86 13.46 14.49
C TYR A 212 -13.57 13.24 13.15
N ASP A 213 -14.75 13.82 12.95
CA ASP A 213 -15.50 13.70 11.71
C ASP A 213 -14.74 14.30 10.51
N GLU A 214 -14.18 15.49 10.67
CA GLU A 214 -13.36 16.16 9.66
C GLU A 214 -12.08 15.38 9.38
N LEU A 215 -11.39 14.93 10.43
CA LEU A 215 -10.17 14.14 10.33
C LEU A 215 -10.41 12.79 9.63
N ALA A 216 -11.51 12.10 9.96
CA ALA A 216 -11.89 10.84 9.35
C ALA A 216 -12.22 10.99 7.87
N ARG A 217 -12.92 12.07 7.48
CA ARG A 217 -13.17 12.37 6.07
C ARG A 217 -11.87 12.70 5.32
N ALA A 218 -10.95 13.45 5.94
CA ALA A 218 -9.63 13.69 5.38
C ALA A 218 -8.77 12.42 5.27
N LEU A 219 -8.90 11.48 6.21
CA LEU A 219 -8.28 10.16 6.16
C LEU A 219 -8.76 9.39 4.92
N ILE A 220 -10.06 9.34 4.66
CA ILE A 220 -10.59 8.64 3.48
C ILE A 220 -10.26 9.40 2.18
N ALA A 221 -10.26 10.73 2.20
CA ALA A 221 -9.76 11.51 1.07
C ALA A 221 -8.29 11.17 0.78
N GLY A 222 -7.46 11.05 1.82
CA GLY A 222 -6.06 10.62 1.72
C GLY A 222 -5.89 9.24 1.11
N HIS A 223 -6.60 8.25 1.66
CA HIS A 223 -6.64 6.87 1.16
C HIS A 223 -6.98 6.78 -0.35
N LEU A 224 -7.88 7.65 -0.80
CA LEU A 224 -8.27 7.70 -2.21
C LEU A 224 -7.21 8.34 -3.11
N ILE A 225 -6.31 9.19 -2.60
CA ILE A 225 -5.34 9.93 -3.44
C ILE A 225 -3.87 9.53 -3.24
N GLU A 226 -3.53 8.75 -2.21
CA GLU A 226 -2.15 8.34 -1.88
C GLU A 226 -1.53 7.38 -2.91
N CYS A 227 -2.32 6.52 -3.56
CA CYS A 227 -1.83 5.53 -4.55
C CYS A 227 -1.84 6.03 -6.01
N SER A 228 -1.59 7.32 -6.22
CA SER A 228 -1.56 7.99 -7.53
C SER A 228 -2.72 7.61 -8.46
N GLY A 229 -2.44 7.07 -9.65
CA GLY A 229 -3.40 6.79 -10.71
C GLY A 229 -4.41 5.68 -10.41
N TYR A 230 -4.38 5.01 -9.25
CA TYR A 230 -5.33 3.92 -8.97
C TYR A 230 -6.78 4.40 -8.89
N ALA A 231 -7.04 5.49 -8.18
CA ALA A 231 -8.35 6.14 -8.14
C ALA A 231 -8.83 6.64 -9.52
N THR A 232 -7.88 6.88 -10.43
CA THR A 232 -8.14 7.39 -11.77
C THR A 232 -8.14 6.32 -12.87
N GLY A 233 -8.13 5.03 -12.48
CA GLY A 233 -8.28 3.89 -13.40
C GLY A 233 -7.04 3.02 -13.62
N GLY A 234 -5.91 3.31 -12.96
CA GLY A 234 -4.62 2.65 -13.18
C GLY A 234 -4.56 1.18 -12.75
N ASN A 235 -5.43 0.75 -11.84
CA ASN A 235 -5.57 -0.66 -11.47
C ASN A 235 -7.05 -1.04 -11.28
N PHE A 236 -7.87 -0.54 -12.21
CA PHE A 236 -9.31 -0.68 -12.22
C PHE A 236 -9.72 -1.90 -13.05
N THR A 237 -10.46 -2.81 -12.41
CA THR A 237 -11.01 -4.02 -13.05
C THR A 237 -11.96 -3.72 -14.22
N GLY A 238 -12.47 -2.48 -14.32
CA GLY A 238 -13.25 -1.97 -15.45
C GLY A 238 -12.46 -1.34 -16.59
N PHE A 239 -11.15 -1.61 -16.72
CA PHE A 239 -10.25 -1.00 -17.71
C PHE A 239 -10.72 -1.04 -19.17
N LYS A 240 -11.54 -2.01 -19.57
CA LYS A 240 -12.10 -2.10 -20.94
C LYS A 240 -12.90 -0.85 -21.32
N SER A 241 -13.53 -0.19 -20.34
CA SER A 241 -14.23 1.08 -20.56
C SER A 241 -13.28 2.22 -20.95
N LEU A 242 -12.08 2.27 -20.36
CA LEU A 242 -11.03 3.24 -20.69
C LEU A 242 -10.45 2.99 -22.08
N LEU A 243 -10.25 1.72 -22.45
CA LEU A 243 -9.82 1.36 -23.81
C LEU A 243 -10.83 1.83 -24.85
N LYS A 244 -12.12 1.50 -24.65
CA LYS A 244 -13.21 1.90 -25.56
C LYS A 244 -13.34 3.42 -25.68
N ALA A 245 -13.12 4.15 -24.60
CA ALA A 245 -13.17 5.61 -24.58
C ALA A 245 -11.88 6.29 -25.08
N GLY A 246 -10.82 5.55 -25.39
CA GLY A 246 -9.52 6.13 -25.74
C GLY A 246 -8.82 6.86 -24.59
N LYS A 247 -9.20 6.60 -23.34
CA LYS A 247 -8.68 7.26 -22.12
C LYS A 247 -7.64 6.43 -21.35
N HIS A 248 -7.11 5.35 -21.92
CA HIS A 248 -6.18 4.44 -21.24
C HIS A 248 -4.72 4.94 -21.20
N LEU A 249 -4.40 6.01 -21.94
CA LEU A 249 -3.05 6.58 -22.01
C LEU A 249 -2.92 7.79 -21.08
N LYS A 250 -1.71 8.02 -20.54
CA LYS A 250 -1.38 9.13 -19.63
C LYS A 250 -2.48 9.36 -18.59
N LEU A 251 -2.69 8.37 -17.71
CA LEU A 251 -3.69 8.45 -16.66
C LEU A 251 -3.39 9.65 -15.75
N GLY A 252 -4.37 10.55 -15.60
CA GLY A 252 -4.25 11.67 -14.67
C GLY A 252 -4.15 11.18 -13.23
N PHE A 253 -3.66 12.01 -12.32
CA PHE A 253 -3.61 11.67 -10.89
C PHE A 253 -4.71 12.41 -10.13
N PRO A 254 -5.16 11.87 -9.00
CA PRO A 254 -6.34 12.35 -8.30
C PRO A 254 -6.05 13.64 -7.53
N ILE A 255 -7.11 14.41 -7.34
CA ILE A 255 -7.13 15.65 -6.55
C ILE A 255 -8.29 15.54 -5.57
N ALA A 256 -8.04 15.73 -4.29
CA ALA A 256 -9.09 15.87 -3.28
C ALA A 256 -9.40 17.35 -3.07
N GLU A 257 -10.67 17.72 -3.17
CA GLU A 257 -11.20 19.04 -2.80
C GLU A 257 -11.92 18.91 -1.46
N ILE A 258 -11.27 19.30 -0.35
CA ILE A 258 -11.75 19.05 1.02
C ILE A 258 -12.27 20.36 1.64
N GLU A 259 -13.55 20.38 2.00
CA GLU A 259 -14.25 21.50 2.64
C GLU A 259 -13.90 21.64 4.12
N ALA A 260 -14.29 22.78 4.73
CA ALA A 260 -14.00 23.06 6.14
C ALA A 260 -14.70 22.11 7.13
N ASN A 261 -15.80 21.47 6.72
CA ASN A 261 -16.47 20.40 7.47
C ASN A 261 -15.92 19.00 7.13
N GLY A 262 -14.82 18.94 6.37
CA GLY A 262 -14.19 17.69 5.92
C GLY A 262 -14.90 16.98 4.77
N GLU A 263 -16.12 17.37 4.37
CA GLU A 263 -16.74 16.78 3.17
C GLU A 263 -15.87 17.05 1.94
N PHE A 264 -15.83 16.10 1.00
CA PHE A 264 -14.88 16.21 -0.10
C PHE A 264 -15.38 15.63 -1.41
N THR A 265 -14.77 16.13 -2.48
CA THR A 265 -14.96 15.64 -3.84
C THR A 265 -13.60 15.21 -4.38
N ILE A 266 -13.56 14.04 -5.02
CA ILE A 266 -12.38 13.61 -5.76
C ILE A 266 -12.55 14.00 -7.23
N ALA A 267 -11.52 14.64 -7.76
CA ALA A 267 -11.34 14.97 -9.17
C ALA A 267 -10.02 14.38 -9.67
N LYS A 268 -9.63 14.69 -10.91
CA LYS A 268 -8.30 14.35 -11.44
C LYS A 268 -7.68 15.52 -12.19
N GLU A 269 -6.39 15.38 -12.44
CA GLU A 269 -5.62 16.27 -13.32
C GLU A 269 -6.29 16.50 -14.68
N LYS A 270 -6.31 17.76 -15.13
CA LYS A 270 -6.89 18.18 -16.40
C LYS A 270 -6.04 17.69 -17.58
N ASN A 271 -6.66 17.55 -18.76
CA ASN A 271 -5.96 17.23 -20.02
C ASN A 271 -5.15 15.91 -19.98
N THR A 272 -5.62 14.94 -19.21
CA THR A 272 -5.04 13.60 -19.09
C THR A 272 -6.10 12.53 -19.34
N GLY A 273 -5.67 11.29 -19.58
CA GLY A 273 -6.56 10.14 -19.60
C GLY A 273 -7.03 9.72 -18.20
N GLY A 274 -7.47 8.48 -18.09
CA GLY A 274 -8.11 7.90 -16.91
C GLY A 274 -9.57 8.30 -16.77
N CYS A 275 -10.13 8.02 -15.59
CA CYS A 275 -11.50 8.34 -15.23
C CYS A 275 -11.60 8.57 -13.71
N VAL A 276 -12.49 9.44 -13.26
CA VAL A 276 -12.93 9.44 -11.86
C VAL A 276 -14.43 9.15 -11.86
N THR A 277 -14.76 7.93 -11.42
CA THR A 277 -16.11 7.36 -11.42
C THR A 277 -16.41 6.75 -10.07
N VAL A 278 -17.69 6.54 -9.76
CA VAL A 278 -18.07 5.79 -8.55
C VAL A 278 -17.33 4.45 -8.52
N GLU A 279 -17.27 3.73 -9.64
CA GLU A 279 -16.62 2.43 -9.71
C GLU A 279 -15.10 2.51 -9.52
N SER A 280 -14.41 3.49 -10.11
CA SER A 280 -12.95 3.62 -9.95
C SER A 280 -12.58 4.00 -8.52
N LEU A 281 -13.39 4.84 -7.86
CA LEU A 281 -13.16 5.20 -6.46
C LEU A 281 -13.60 4.09 -5.49
N THR A 282 -14.66 3.32 -5.77
CA THR A 282 -14.99 2.14 -4.97
C THR A 282 -13.85 1.12 -5.03
N SER A 283 -13.22 0.92 -6.20
CA SER A 283 -12.01 0.11 -6.32
C SER A 283 -10.90 0.60 -5.39
N GLN A 284 -10.61 1.90 -5.37
CA GLN A 284 -9.54 2.42 -4.49
C GLN A 284 -9.96 2.40 -3.01
N LEU A 285 -11.21 2.73 -2.69
CA LEU A 285 -11.71 2.75 -1.31
C LEU A 285 -11.52 1.41 -0.60
N ILE A 286 -11.77 0.30 -1.29
CA ILE A 286 -11.70 -1.04 -0.70
C ILE A 286 -10.29 -1.66 -0.73
N TYR A 287 -9.31 -0.98 -1.31
CA TYR A 287 -7.88 -1.36 -1.29
C TYR A 287 -7.32 -1.29 0.14
N GLU A 288 -6.57 -2.29 0.58
CA GLU A 288 -5.88 -2.36 1.89
C GLU A 288 -6.75 -2.19 3.15
N ILE A 289 -8.07 -2.19 2.99
CA ILE A 289 -9.01 -2.14 4.12
C ILE A 289 -9.03 -3.49 4.83
N GLN A 290 -8.86 -3.48 6.15
CA GLN A 290 -8.83 -4.69 7.00
C GLN A 290 -10.11 -4.88 7.84
N GLY A 291 -11.09 -3.99 7.70
CA GLY A 291 -12.36 -4.05 8.44
C GLY A 291 -13.19 -2.80 8.24
N GLN A 292 -14.36 -2.76 8.86
CA GLN A 292 -15.27 -1.62 8.77
C GLN A 292 -14.73 -0.35 9.46
N TRP A 293 -13.84 -0.50 10.45
CA TRP A 293 -13.16 0.62 11.09
C TRP A 293 -11.73 0.74 10.55
N TYR A 294 -11.47 1.84 9.84
CA TYR A 294 -10.12 2.18 9.38
C TYR A 294 -9.37 2.90 10.49
N LEU A 295 -8.46 2.17 11.13
CA LEU A 295 -7.60 2.67 12.20
C LEU A 295 -6.42 3.49 11.64
N ASN A 296 -6.24 4.72 12.11
CA ASN A 296 -5.09 5.59 11.83
C ASN A 296 -4.58 6.22 13.14
N SER A 297 -3.35 6.73 13.16
CA SER A 297 -2.74 7.36 14.35
C SER A 297 -3.50 8.58 14.87
N ASP A 298 -4.14 9.35 13.99
CA ASP A 298 -4.80 10.60 14.33
C ASP A 298 -6.30 10.44 14.60
N VAL A 299 -6.95 9.43 13.98
CA VAL A 299 -8.40 9.23 14.02
C VAL A 299 -8.76 7.80 13.60
N VAL A 300 -9.97 7.34 13.91
CA VAL A 300 -10.57 6.16 13.27
C VAL A 300 -11.74 6.57 12.40
N ALA A 301 -11.82 6.06 11.18
CA ALA A 301 -12.97 6.25 10.28
C ALA A 301 -13.88 5.02 10.27
N ASP A 302 -15.18 5.22 10.48
CA ASP A 302 -16.21 4.21 10.23
C ASP A 302 -16.64 4.27 8.75
N LEU A 303 -16.47 3.14 8.05
CA LEU A 303 -16.78 3.02 6.63
C LEU A 303 -18.21 2.56 6.35
N THR A 304 -18.98 2.14 7.37
CA THR A 304 -20.30 1.50 7.16
C THR A 304 -21.32 2.44 6.48
N GLY A 305 -21.22 3.74 6.74
CA GLY A 305 -22.08 4.77 6.16
C GLY A 305 -21.58 5.38 4.86
N VAL A 306 -20.40 4.98 4.35
CA VAL A 306 -19.79 5.65 3.19
C VAL A 306 -20.66 5.54 1.93
N ASN A 307 -20.83 6.67 1.24
CA ASN A 307 -21.58 6.75 -0.01
C ASN A 307 -20.81 7.57 -1.06
N LEU A 308 -20.91 7.13 -2.32
CA LEU A 308 -20.23 7.73 -3.46
C LEU A 308 -21.26 8.16 -4.50
N GLU A 309 -21.23 9.44 -4.89
CA GLU A 309 -22.15 10.02 -5.87
C GLU A 309 -21.38 10.70 -7.01
N GLN A 310 -21.72 10.35 -8.25
CA GLN A 310 -21.20 11.05 -9.42
C GLN A 310 -21.91 12.41 -9.58
N ILE A 311 -21.22 13.51 -9.28
CA ILE A 311 -21.80 14.86 -9.33
C ILE A 311 -21.52 15.60 -10.65
N ALA A 312 -20.43 15.23 -11.34
CA ALA A 312 -20.08 15.74 -12.66
C ALA A 312 -19.13 14.75 -13.36
N PRO A 313 -18.86 14.89 -14.67
CA PRO A 313 -17.83 14.09 -15.33
C PRO A 313 -16.48 14.21 -14.59
N GLU A 314 -15.90 13.07 -14.23
CA GLU A 314 -14.61 13.01 -13.52
C GLU A 314 -14.59 13.71 -12.15
N GLN A 315 -15.77 13.82 -11.52
CA GLN A 315 -15.93 14.31 -10.15
C GLN A 315 -16.93 13.46 -9.37
N VAL A 316 -16.49 12.93 -8.22
CA VAL A 316 -17.31 12.10 -7.34
C VAL A 316 -17.27 12.67 -5.93
N ARG A 317 -18.46 12.90 -5.38
CA ARG A 317 -18.67 13.31 -3.98
C ARG A 317 -18.66 12.08 -3.09
N VAL A 318 -17.94 12.17 -1.98
CA VAL A 318 -17.89 11.11 -0.96
C VAL A 318 -18.47 11.63 0.35
N THR A 319 -19.38 10.88 0.95
CA THR A 319 -20.14 11.28 2.16
C THR A 319 -20.33 10.10 3.11
N GLY A 320 -20.90 10.36 4.29
CA GLY A 320 -21.34 9.31 5.22
C GLY A 320 -20.24 8.68 6.09
N ILE A 321 -19.03 9.25 6.06
CA ILE A 321 -17.91 8.86 6.93
C ILE A 321 -18.06 9.55 8.28
N VAL A 322 -17.94 8.76 9.35
CA VAL A 322 -18.02 9.21 10.75
C VAL A 322 -16.67 8.96 11.42
N GLY A 323 -16.23 9.92 12.23
CA GLY A 323 -14.96 9.84 12.95
C GLY A 323 -15.11 9.41 14.39
N MET A 324 -14.11 8.69 14.89
CA MET A 324 -13.99 8.28 16.28
C MET A 324 -12.56 8.55 16.81
N PRO A 325 -12.37 8.61 18.14
CA PRO A 325 -11.05 8.87 18.71
C PRO A 325 -9.98 7.88 18.22
N PRO A 326 -8.72 8.30 18.04
CA PRO A 326 -7.65 7.40 17.62
C PRO A 326 -7.41 6.25 18.61
N PRO A 327 -6.84 5.13 18.16
CA PRO A 327 -6.36 4.08 19.04
C PRO A 327 -5.20 4.57 19.93
N PRO A 328 -4.98 3.97 21.12
CA PRO A 328 -3.83 4.28 21.96
C PRO A 328 -2.49 3.79 21.37
N THR A 329 -2.53 3.08 20.24
CA THR A 329 -1.39 2.47 19.56
C THR A 329 -1.34 2.86 18.09
N THR A 330 -0.17 2.92 17.49
CA THR A 330 0.01 2.99 16.03
C THR A 330 0.64 1.72 15.46
N LYS A 331 0.56 1.54 14.14
CA LYS A 331 1.22 0.47 13.41
C LYS A 331 2.74 0.61 13.54
N LEU A 332 3.39 -0.53 13.72
CA LEU A 332 4.83 -0.73 13.79
C LEU A 332 5.22 -1.70 12.67
N GLY A 333 6.24 -1.35 11.90
CA GLY A 333 6.91 -2.23 10.96
C GLY A 333 8.35 -2.46 11.40
N PHE A 334 8.86 -3.69 11.30
CA PHE A 334 10.26 -3.96 11.59
C PHE A 334 10.83 -5.05 10.69
N THR A 335 12.11 -4.88 10.39
CA THR A 335 12.84 -5.66 9.41
C THR A 335 13.68 -6.71 10.11
N THR A 336 13.54 -7.98 9.74
CA THR A 336 14.36 -9.09 10.26
C THR A 336 15.12 -9.78 9.13
N PHE A 337 16.30 -10.31 9.42
CA PHE A 337 17.06 -11.06 8.42
C PHE A 337 16.42 -12.43 8.13
N GLY A 338 15.93 -12.61 6.91
CA GLY A 338 15.22 -13.81 6.48
C GLY A 338 16.14 -14.98 6.15
N GLY A 339 17.35 -14.71 5.68
CA GLY A 339 18.29 -15.72 5.20
C GLY A 339 18.70 -15.39 3.77
N TYR A 340 18.90 -16.42 2.97
CA TYR A 340 19.29 -16.31 1.57
C TYR A 340 18.23 -16.92 0.66
N GLN A 341 18.03 -16.31 -0.50
CA GLN A 341 17.14 -16.80 -1.54
C GLN A 341 17.82 -16.84 -2.90
N ALA A 342 17.36 -17.74 -3.75
CA ALA A 342 17.77 -17.83 -5.15
C ALA A 342 16.60 -18.32 -6.01
N GLU A 343 16.66 -17.95 -7.29
CA GLU A 343 15.67 -18.34 -8.29
C GLU A 343 16.34 -18.93 -9.52
N PHE A 344 15.82 -20.07 -9.95
CA PHE A 344 16.18 -20.71 -11.20
C PHE A 344 14.96 -20.77 -12.12
N HIS A 345 15.14 -20.33 -13.37
CA HIS A 345 14.08 -20.31 -14.38
C HIS A 345 14.47 -21.18 -15.56
N ALA A 346 13.66 -22.20 -15.82
CA ALA A 346 13.68 -22.99 -17.04
C ALA A 346 12.41 -22.74 -17.87
N PHE A 347 12.46 -23.08 -19.14
CA PHE A 347 11.37 -22.85 -20.08
C PHE A 347 10.97 -24.18 -20.72
N MET A 348 9.71 -24.57 -20.51
CA MET A 348 9.16 -25.83 -21.04
C MET A 348 8.29 -25.52 -22.25
N THR A 349 8.71 -26.00 -23.42
CA THR A 349 8.05 -25.69 -24.71
C THR A 349 7.40 -26.93 -25.31
N GLY A 350 6.24 -26.74 -25.93
CA GLY A 350 5.57 -27.74 -26.77
C GLY A 350 4.66 -28.68 -25.99
N LEU A 351 4.69 -29.96 -26.36
CA LEU A 351 3.86 -31.01 -25.76
C LEU A 351 4.39 -31.46 -24.39
N ASP A 352 3.53 -32.12 -23.60
CA ASP A 352 3.91 -32.82 -22.36
C ASP A 352 4.63 -31.93 -21.33
N VAL A 353 4.20 -30.67 -21.25
CA VAL A 353 4.80 -29.66 -20.36
C VAL A 353 4.74 -30.09 -18.90
N ASP A 354 3.67 -30.77 -18.49
CA ASP A 354 3.49 -31.23 -17.11
C ASP A 354 4.47 -32.35 -16.76
N GLU A 355 4.64 -33.31 -17.66
CA GLU A 355 5.61 -34.38 -17.55
C GLU A 355 7.04 -33.83 -17.55
N LYS A 356 7.34 -32.82 -18.38
CA LYS A 356 8.65 -32.14 -18.39
C LYS A 356 8.92 -31.41 -17.06
N CYS A 357 7.95 -30.65 -16.55
CA CYS A 357 8.06 -29.99 -15.24
C CYS A 357 8.31 -31.01 -14.12
N LYS A 358 7.54 -32.10 -14.10
CA LYS A 358 7.71 -33.19 -13.13
C LYS A 358 9.08 -33.85 -13.24
N TRP A 359 9.51 -34.19 -14.45
CA TRP A 359 10.83 -34.77 -14.73
C TRP A 359 11.98 -33.87 -14.27
N THR A 360 11.87 -32.56 -14.49
CA THR A 360 12.87 -31.59 -14.02
C THR A 360 12.85 -31.44 -12.51
N GLU A 361 11.66 -31.39 -11.88
CA GLU A 361 11.54 -31.36 -10.42
C GLU A 361 12.20 -32.58 -9.76
N GLU A 362 11.91 -33.79 -10.24
CA GLU A 362 12.47 -35.04 -9.71
C GLU A 362 14.00 -35.06 -9.79
N GLN A 363 14.59 -34.64 -10.92
CA GLN A 363 16.05 -34.54 -11.05
C GLN A 363 16.66 -33.49 -10.11
N ILE A 364 16.01 -32.34 -9.93
CA ILE A 364 16.52 -31.31 -9.02
C ILE A 364 16.49 -31.83 -7.57
N ARG A 365 15.41 -32.51 -7.17
CA ARG A 365 15.31 -33.09 -5.83
C ARG A 365 16.38 -34.16 -5.59
N GLU A 366 16.61 -35.03 -6.58
CA GLU A 366 17.68 -36.04 -6.52
C GLU A 366 19.07 -35.40 -6.41
N ALA A 367 19.34 -34.36 -7.21
CA ALA A 367 20.62 -33.64 -7.19
C ALA A 367 20.88 -32.89 -5.87
N ILE A 368 19.83 -32.36 -5.24
CA ILE A 368 19.91 -31.74 -3.90
C ILE A 368 20.27 -32.78 -2.83
N GLY A 369 19.74 -34.00 -2.93
CA GLY A 369 20.00 -35.08 -1.97
C GLY A 369 19.63 -34.71 -0.52
N GLU A 370 20.49 -35.07 0.43
CA GLU A 370 20.26 -34.88 1.87
C GLU A 370 20.14 -33.40 2.29
N ASP A 371 20.66 -32.46 1.49
CA ASP A 371 20.56 -31.04 1.78
C ASP A 371 19.13 -30.48 1.64
N ILE A 372 18.19 -31.28 1.12
CA ILE A 372 16.78 -30.87 0.94
C ILE A 372 16.13 -30.39 2.26
N HIS A 373 16.57 -30.94 3.39
CA HIS A 373 16.07 -30.57 4.72
C HIS A 373 16.60 -29.23 5.24
N ARG A 374 17.62 -28.65 4.59
CA ARG A 374 18.22 -27.36 4.97
C ARG A 374 17.54 -26.18 4.26
N PHE A 375 16.64 -26.43 3.32
CA PHE A 375 15.81 -25.41 2.72
C PHE A 375 14.67 -25.03 3.67
N THR A 376 14.53 -23.75 3.96
CA THR A 376 13.37 -23.22 4.68
C THR A 376 12.16 -23.09 3.74
N GLN A 377 12.41 -22.91 2.44
CA GLN A 377 11.41 -22.92 1.39
C GLN A 377 12.02 -23.56 0.14
N LEU A 378 11.30 -24.48 -0.49
CA LEU A 378 11.61 -24.98 -1.82
C LEU A 378 10.29 -25.16 -2.59
N ARG A 379 10.14 -24.40 -3.68
CA ARG A 379 8.92 -24.38 -4.48
C ARG A 379 9.24 -24.53 -5.95
N PHE A 380 8.42 -25.35 -6.61
CA PHE A 380 8.46 -25.59 -8.04
C PHE A 380 7.15 -25.08 -8.63
N HIS A 381 7.23 -24.14 -9.55
CA HIS A 381 6.06 -23.49 -10.14
C HIS A 381 6.06 -23.65 -11.65
N ARG A 382 4.93 -24.11 -12.19
CA ARG A 382 4.59 -23.96 -13.61
C ARG A 382 3.78 -22.68 -13.79
N ILE A 383 4.33 -21.71 -14.50
CA ILE A 383 3.71 -20.40 -14.72
C ILE A 383 3.27 -20.28 -16.18
N GLY A 384 1.96 -20.11 -16.37
CA GLY A 384 1.31 -20.00 -17.69
C GLY A 384 0.66 -21.31 -18.15
N SER A 385 0.17 -21.30 -19.39
CA SER A 385 -0.35 -22.47 -20.10
C SER A 385 0.05 -22.36 -21.57
N PRO A 386 0.58 -23.44 -22.18
CA PRO A 386 1.06 -23.36 -23.56
C PRO A 386 -0.11 -23.25 -24.53
N SER A 387 -0.01 -22.34 -25.50
CA SER A 387 -0.94 -22.28 -26.62
C SER A 387 -0.66 -23.42 -27.61
N LEU A 388 -1.71 -24.11 -28.04
CA LEU A 388 -1.60 -25.16 -29.06
C LEU A 388 -1.53 -24.53 -30.46
N ASP A 389 -0.75 -25.15 -31.36
CA ASP A 389 -0.61 -24.77 -32.78
C ASP A 389 -0.34 -23.27 -33.05
N THR A 390 0.45 -22.66 -32.16
CA THR A 390 0.83 -21.26 -32.28
C THR A 390 2.00 -21.08 -33.27
N THR A 391 1.97 -19.99 -34.03
CA THR A 391 3.07 -19.59 -34.94
C THR A 391 4.27 -18.98 -34.23
N CYS A 392 4.22 -18.87 -32.89
CA CYS A 392 5.23 -18.26 -32.05
C CYS A 392 5.68 -19.24 -30.97
N GLN A 393 6.99 -19.54 -30.91
CA GLN A 393 7.57 -20.45 -29.92
C GLN A 393 7.29 -19.99 -28.48
N ASP A 394 7.35 -18.69 -28.22
CA ASP A 394 7.15 -18.13 -26.88
C ASP A 394 5.73 -18.39 -26.35
N HIS A 395 4.73 -18.39 -27.24
CA HIS A 395 3.34 -18.73 -26.87
C HIS A 395 3.14 -20.22 -26.57
N ALA A 396 4.01 -21.10 -27.09
CA ALA A 396 4.01 -22.54 -26.81
C ALA A 396 4.84 -22.89 -25.57
N THR A 397 5.36 -21.89 -24.87
CA THR A 397 6.34 -22.04 -23.79
C THR A 397 5.74 -21.60 -22.46
N VAL A 398 5.98 -22.38 -21.40
CA VAL A 398 5.70 -21.97 -20.01
C VAL A 398 7.00 -21.79 -19.24
N MET A 399 6.96 -20.96 -18.21
CA MET A 399 8.09 -20.81 -17.30
C MET A 399 7.98 -21.83 -16.16
N PHE A 400 9.04 -22.61 -15.96
CA PHE A 400 9.24 -23.43 -14.78
C PHE A 400 10.18 -22.70 -13.82
N ARG A 401 9.62 -22.19 -12.72
CA ARG A 401 10.34 -21.43 -11.70
C ARG A 401 10.63 -22.33 -10.50
N VAL A 402 11.89 -22.38 -10.10
CA VAL A 402 12.35 -22.99 -8.86
C VAL A 402 12.77 -21.88 -7.93
N PHE A 403 12.04 -21.76 -6.81
CA PHE A 403 12.31 -20.77 -5.77
C PHE A 403 12.82 -21.47 -4.53
N ALA A 404 13.94 -21.00 -4.00
CA ALA A 404 14.57 -21.56 -2.81
C ALA A 404 14.90 -20.48 -1.79
N GLN A 405 14.67 -20.80 -0.51
CA GLN A 405 15.16 -20.05 0.64
C GLN A 405 15.86 -20.99 1.62
N THR A 406 16.90 -20.49 2.27
CA THR A 406 17.65 -21.21 3.30
C THR A 406 18.36 -20.23 4.23
N LYS A 407 18.84 -20.72 5.37
CA LYS A 407 19.76 -19.99 6.25
C LYS A 407 21.23 -20.14 5.84
N ASP A 408 21.54 -21.12 5.01
CA ASP A 408 22.91 -21.40 4.57
C ASP A 408 23.09 -21.10 3.07
N PRO A 409 23.79 -20.02 2.68
CA PRO A 409 23.93 -19.65 1.28
C PRO A 409 24.71 -20.70 0.47
N GLU A 410 25.52 -21.54 1.12
CA GLU A 410 26.40 -22.49 0.45
C GLU A 410 25.65 -23.62 -0.24
N ILE A 411 24.39 -23.89 0.10
CA ILE A 411 23.58 -24.93 -0.59
C ILE A 411 22.80 -24.37 -1.78
N LEU A 412 22.78 -23.05 -1.98
CA LEU A 412 22.19 -22.42 -3.16
C LEU A 412 23.19 -22.47 -4.32
N ARG A 413 23.57 -23.68 -4.73
CA ARG A 413 24.48 -23.96 -5.84
C ARG A 413 23.72 -24.56 -7.00
N THR A 414 24.12 -24.22 -8.21
CA THR A 414 23.52 -24.78 -9.43
C THR A 414 24.45 -25.83 -10.04
N ASP A 415 24.13 -27.09 -9.83
CA ASP A 415 24.66 -28.22 -10.62
C ASP A 415 23.65 -28.64 -11.72
N ALA A 416 22.80 -27.69 -12.16
CA ALA A 416 21.68 -27.97 -13.05
C ALA A 416 22.14 -28.37 -14.46
N LEU A 417 21.54 -29.45 -14.98
CA LEU A 417 21.76 -29.97 -16.35
C LEU A 417 21.25 -29.04 -17.47
N THR A 418 20.50 -27.99 -17.13
CA THR A 418 19.91 -27.01 -18.08
C THR A 418 20.24 -25.59 -17.62
N PRO A 419 20.73 -24.71 -18.52
CA PRO A 419 21.08 -23.35 -18.15
C PRO A 419 19.84 -22.51 -17.79
N SER A 420 19.95 -21.69 -16.75
CA SER A 420 19.02 -20.57 -16.52
C SER A 420 19.32 -19.46 -17.53
N ASN A 421 18.28 -18.83 -18.07
CA ASN A 421 18.45 -17.68 -18.96
C ASN A 421 18.94 -16.41 -18.23
N ASP A 422 18.77 -16.33 -16.90
CA ASP A 422 19.33 -15.25 -16.08
C ASP A 422 20.19 -15.83 -14.93
N PRO A 423 21.50 -15.98 -15.13
CA PRO A 423 22.40 -16.49 -14.09
C PRO A 423 22.50 -15.54 -12.89
N ARG A 424 22.08 -14.28 -13.00
CA ARG A 424 22.12 -13.34 -11.86
C ARG A 424 21.10 -13.70 -10.77
N GLN A 425 20.10 -14.50 -11.08
CA GLN A 425 19.06 -14.91 -10.13
C GLN A 425 19.40 -16.18 -9.36
N VAL A 426 20.33 -17.00 -9.87
CA VAL A 426 20.69 -18.25 -9.21
C VAL A 426 21.68 -18.09 -8.07
N HIS A 427 22.35 -16.94 -7.97
CA HIS A 427 23.22 -16.62 -6.86
C HIS A 427 22.42 -16.35 -5.59
N ALA A 428 22.88 -16.91 -4.47
CA ALA A 428 22.35 -16.63 -3.14
C ALA A 428 22.33 -15.12 -2.87
N LYS A 429 21.15 -14.58 -2.57
CA LYS A 429 20.96 -13.18 -2.18
C LYS A 429 20.35 -13.11 -0.79
N PRO A 430 20.83 -12.23 0.10
CA PRO A 430 20.15 -12.00 1.36
C PRO A 430 18.73 -11.48 1.10
N TYR A 431 17.78 -11.95 1.89
CA TYR A 431 16.43 -11.39 1.93
C TYR A 431 16.04 -11.07 3.37
N TYR A 432 15.04 -10.21 3.53
CA TYR A 432 14.59 -9.72 4.82
C TYR A 432 13.07 -9.82 4.90
N ASN A 433 12.55 -10.17 6.07
CA ASN A 433 11.12 -10.15 6.31
C ASN A 433 10.69 -8.76 6.78
N TYR A 434 9.49 -8.35 6.38
CA TYR A 434 8.81 -7.21 6.98
C TYR A 434 7.72 -7.73 7.91
N ASN A 435 7.84 -7.41 9.19
CA ASN A 435 6.90 -7.85 10.20
C ASN A 435 6.12 -6.64 10.71
N THR A 436 4.85 -6.87 11.07
CA THR A 436 3.96 -5.81 11.56
C THR A 436 3.51 -6.04 12.99
N GLY A 437 3.26 -4.96 13.70
CA GLY A 437 2.63 -4.98 15.01
C GLY A 437 2.10 -3.62 15.44
N LEU A 438 1.90 -3.46 16.74
CA LEU A 438 1.38 -2.24 17.35
C LEU A 438 2.33 -1.76 18.46
N ILE A 439 2.55 -0.44 18.50
CA ILE A 439 3.31 0.26 19.54
C ILE A 439 2.45 1.36 20.16
N PRO A 440 2.49 1.58 21.50
CA PRO A 440 1.77 2.68 22.13
C PRO A 440 2.19 4.04 21.55
N GLN A 441 1.23 4.93 21.28
CA GLN A 441 1.55 6.27 20.80
C GLN A 441 2.31 7.09 21.87
N SER A 442 2.09 6.78 23.15
CA SER A 442 2.70 7.49 24.29
C SER A 442 4.21 7.31 24.43
N VAL A 443 4.81 6.34 23.73
CA VAL A 443 6.27 6.13 23.74
C VAL A 443 6.98 6.77 22.55
N LEU A 444 6.22 7.36 21.63
CA LEU A 444 6.77 8.02 20.45
C LEU A 444 7.32 9.39 20.83
N ASN A 445 8.47 9.73 20.27
CA ASN A 445 9.09 11.05 20.42
C ASN A 445 9.01 11.79 19.08
N GLN A 446 7.80 12.20 18.70
CA GLN A 446 7.60 12.90 17.44
C GLN A 446 8.08 14.35 17.55
N ARG A 447 8.94 14.76 16.61
CA ARG A 447 9.54 16.11 16.60
C ARG A 447 9.50 16.73 15.20
N VAL A 448 9.31 18.04 15.15
CA VAL A 448 9.39 18.84 13.92
C VAL A 448 10.66 19.68 13.98
N HIS A 449 11.46 19.58 12.92
CA HIS A 449 12.69 20.35 12.75
C HIS A 449 12.54 21.34 11.60
N LEU A 450 12.91 22.59 11.81
CA LEU A 450 12.81 23.67 10.81
C LEU A 450 14.22 24.07 10.33
N LEU A 451 14.59 23.73 9.10
CA LEU A 451 15.97 23.93 8.63
C LEU A 451 16.33 25.40 8.39
N ALA A 452 15.40 26.22 7.90
CA ALA A 452 15.71 27.56 7.37
C ALA A 452 15.49 28.72 8.35
N THR A 453 14.55 28.61 9.29
CA THR A 453 14.17 29.74 10.18
C THR A 453 14.95 29.79 11.48
N ASP A 454 15.25 28.63 12.05
CA ASP A 454 16.10 28.44 13.23
C ASP A 454 16.45 26.95 13.28
N PRO A 455 17.64 26.53 12.81
CA PRO A 455 18.04 25.13 12.76
C PRO A 455 18.00 24.41 14.12
N LYS A 456 17.90 25.17 15.23
CA LYS A 456 17.79 24.63 16.59
C LYS A 456 16.37 24.58 17.12
N LYS A 457 15.39 25.16 16.40
CA LYS A 457 13.99 25.12 16.80
C LYS A 457 13.42 23.73 16.50
N ILE A 458 13.40 22.92 17.55
CA ILE A 458 12.80 21.60 17.58
C ILE A 458 11.47 21.73 18.33
N ILE A 459 10.39 21.23 17.73
CA ILE A 459 9.06 21.27 18.31
C ILE A 459 8.59 19.84 18.55
N THR A 460 8.35 19.49 19.82
CA THR A 460 7.76 18.20 20.18
C THR A 460 6.27 18.19 19.84
N ILE A 461 5.79 17.06 19.33
CA ILE A 461 4.37 16.77 19.13
C ILE A 461 3.95 15.79 20.21
N ASP A 462 2.96 16.19 21.01
CA ASP A 462 2.42 15.33 22.05
C ASP A 462 1.55 14.22 21.42
N PRO A 463 1.51 13.02 22.03
CA PRO A 463 0.60 11.96 21.59
C PRO A 463 -0.86 12.37 21.80
N PRO A 464 -1.83 11.74 21.09
CA PRO A 464 -3.24 12.08 21.23
C PRO A 464 -3.72 12.01 22.69
N SER A 465 -4.33 13.10 23.15
CA SER A 465 -4.79 13.25 24.54
C SER A 465 -6.00 12.38 24.88
N VAL A 466 -6.84 12.07 23.89
CA VAL A 466 -8.02 11.22 24.00
C VAL A 466 -7.88 10.08 23.01
N THR A 467 -7.91 8.85 23.52
CA THR A 467 -7.80 7.63 22.72
C THR A 467 -8.87 6.63 23.13
N GLN A 468 -9.20 5.71 22.22
CA GLN A 468 -10.15 4.62 22.46
C GLN A 468 -9.56 3.28 22.02
N THR A 469 -9.71 2.25 22.84
CA THR A 469 -9.31 0.89 22.46
C THR A 469 -10.36 0.26 21.57
N TYR A 470 -9.93 -0.29 20.43
CA TYR A 470 -10.78 -1.04 19.50
C TYR A 470 -10.48 -2.54 19.62
N GLY A 471 -11.53 -3.35 19.73
CA GLY A 471 -11.42 -4.81 19.77
C GLY A 471 -11.25 -5.41 18.38
N THR A 472 -11.57 -6.70 18.24
CA THR A 472 -11.61 -7.38 16.94
C THR A 472 -12.65 -6.73 16.02
N GLN A 473 -12.30 -6.55 14.75
CA GLN A 473 -13.21 -6.07 13.71
C GLN A 473 -14.38 -7.06 13.54
N PRO A 474 -15.62 -6.60 13.33
CA PRO A 474 -16.73 -7.51 13.08
C PRO A 474 -16.54 -8.33 11.81
N SER A 475 -16.89 -9.62 11.89
CA SER A 475 -16.84 -10.58 10.80
C SER A 475 -18.17 -11.34 10.75
N HIS A 476 -18.88 -11.27 9.64
CA HIS A 476 -20.23 -11.80 9.50
C HIS A 476 -20.58 -12.21 8.07
N GLU A 477 -21.40 -13.26 7.96
CA GLU A 477 -22.16 -13.55 6.74
C GLU A 477 -23.30 -12.55 6.55
N THR A 478 -23.90 -12.54 5.36
CA THR A 478 -24.97 -11.59 5.08
C THR A 478 -26.16 -11.78 6.03
N GLU A 479 -26.65 -10.70 6.63
CA GLU A 479 -27.75 -10.75 7.60
C GLU A 479 -29.10 -11.08 6.93
N ASN A 480 -29.24 -10.73 5.65
CA ASN A 480 -30.49 -10.86 4.90
C ASN A 480 -30.26 -11.61 3.58
N PRO A 481 -29.95 -12.92 3.60
CA PRO A 481 -29.73 -13.70 2.39
C PRO A 481 -31.02 -13.80 1.57
N VAL A 482 -30.91 -13.74 0.24
CA VAL A 482 -32.05 -13.88 -0.67
C VAL A 482 -32.06 -15.25 -1.35
N ASP A 483 -33.21 -15.67 -1.88
CA ASP A 483 -33.24 -16.86 -2.74
C ASP A 483 -32.57 -16.54 -4.08
N ILE A 484 -31.34 -17.04 -4.28
CA ILE A 484 -30.57 -16.79 -5.51
C ILE A 484 -31.24 -17.36 -6.77
N SER A 485 -32.17 -18.31 -6.64
CA SER A 485 -32.93 -18.82 -7.78
C SER A 485 -33.98 -17.81 -8.30
N ALA A 486 -34.34 -16.82 -7.48
CA ALA A 486 -35.27 -15.76 -7.86
C ALA A 486 -34.73 -14.85 -8.99
N PHE A 487 -33.41 -14.86 -9.23
CA PHE A 487 -32.78 -14.11 -10.32
C PHE A 487 -32.87 -14.82 -11.69
N GLY A 488 -33.53 -15.98 -11.76
CA GLY A 488 -33.83 -16.70 -13.00
C GLY A 488 -32.74 -17.67 -13.45
N GLU A 489 -32.74 -17.99 -14.75
CA GLU A 489 -31.78 -18.93 -15.36
C GLU A 489 -30.33 -18.45 -15.19
N THR A 490 -29.45 -19.36 -14.80
CA THR A 490 -28.00 -19.10 -14.67
C THR A 490 -27.22 -19.72 -15.82
N VAL A 491 -26.05 -19.15 -16.11
CA VAL A 491 -25.07 -19.69 -17.05
C VAL A 491 -23.69 -19.71 -16.42
N LYS A 492 -22.83 -20.66 -16.83
CA LYS A 492 -21.43 -20.70 -16.42
C LYS A 492 -20.67 -19.56 -17.08
N ALA A 493 -20.16 -18.62 -16.28
CA ALA A 493 -19.35 -17.50 -16.74
C ALA A 493 -18.30 -17.12 -15.67
N PRO A 494 -17.21 -16.43 -16.04
CA PRO A 494 -16.31 -15.83 -15.05
C PRO A 494 -17.06 -14.89 -14.11
N LEU A 495 -16.78 -14.94 -12.81
CA LEU A 495 -17.35 -14.03 -11.81
C LEU A 495 -17.18 -12.55 -12.22
N GLY A 496 -16.01 -12.23 -12.77
CA GLY A 496 -15.62 -10.91 -13.23
C GLY A 496 -16.39 -10.38 -14.44
N SER A 497 -17.28 -11.17 -15.03
CA SER A 497 -18.18 -10.73 -16.12
C SER A 497 -19.24 -9.74 -15.64
N VAL A 498 -19.59 -9.76 -14.36
CA VAL A 498 -20.55 -8.83 -13.73
C VAL A 498 -19.89 -8.07 -12.57
N VAL A 499 -18.99 -8.73 -11.85
CA VAL A 499 -18.45 -8.25 -10.59
C VAL A 499 -17.12 -7.53 -10.79
N TYR A 500 -17.02 -6.31 -10.30
CA TYR A 500 -15.77 -5.57 -10.17
C TYR A 500 -15.10 -5.92 -8.84
N GLY A 501 -13.83 -5.57 -8.69
CA GLY A 501 -13.18 -5.73 -7.41
C GLY A 501 -11.82 -5.08 -7.33
N ARG A 502 -11.22 -5.20 -6.15
CA ARG A 502 -9.85 -4.78 -5.84
C ARG A 502 -9.29 -5.67 -4.73
N ALA A 503 -7.99 -5.92 -4.79
CA ALA A 503 -7.23 -6.54 -3.71
C ALA A 503 -5.94 -5.77 -3.44
N GLY A 504 -5.36 -6.00 -2.27
CA GLY A 504 -4.11 -5.39 -1.80
C GLY A 504 -3.57 -6.08 -0.56
N ASP A 505 -2.32 -5.80 -0.23
CA ASP A 505 -1.65 -6.35 0.93
C ASP A 505 -1.57 -5.38 2.11
N LYS A 506 -1.50 -5.93 3.33
CA LYS A 506 -0.96 -5.19 4.46
C LYS A 506 -0.13 -6.14 5.32
N GLY A 507 1.18 -6.14 5.10
CA GLY A 507 2.07 -7.16 5.65
C GLY A 507 1.82 -8.53 4.99
N ALA A 508 1.53 -9.55 5.78
CA ALA A 508 1.21 -10.89 5.26
C ALA A 508 -0.28 -11.07 4.91
N ASN A 509 -1.15 -10.15 5.35
CA ASN A 509 -2.57 -10.19 5.06
C ASN A 509 -2.84 -9.74 3.61
N CYS A 510 -3.84 -10.35 2.99
CA CYS A 510 -4.39 -9.90 1.70
C CYS A 510 -5.86 -9.57 1.89
N ASN A 511 -6.28 -8.41 1.42
CA ASN A 511 -7.67 -8.03 1.40
C ASN A 511 -8.24 -8.19 -0.02
N VAL A 512 -9.51 -8.54 -0.16
CA VAL A 512 -10.20 -8.55 -1.46
C VAL A 512 -11.65 -8.10 -1.31
N GLY A 513 -12.00 -7.02 -2.01
CA GLY A 513 -13.35 -6.50 -2.08
C GLY A 513 -13.97 -6.69 -3.46
N PHE A 514 -15.26 -7.04 -3.48
CA PHE A 514 -16.06 -7.23 -4.67
C PHE A 514 -17.27 -6.30 -4.65
N TYR A 515 -17.60 -5.72 -5.80
CA TYR A 515 -18.73 -4.79 -5.90
C TYR A 515 -19.36 -4.78 -7.29
N VAL A 516 -20.58 -4.25 -7.35
CA VAL A 516 -21.45 -4.27 -8.53
C VAL A 516 -22.17 -2.93 -8.68
N LYS A 517 -22.69 -2.67 -9.88
CA LYS A 517 -23.33 -1.39 -10.21
C LYS A 517 -24.77 -1.30 -9.77
N HIS A 518 -25.47 -2.43 -9.74
CA HIS A 518 -26.91 -2.46 -9.51
C HIS A 518 -27.25 -3.08 -8.17
N GLN A 519 -28.37 -2.64 -7.58
CA GLN A 519 -28.80 -3.07 -6.26
C GLN A 519 -29.15 -4.56 -6.21
N ASP A 520 -29.84 -5.07 -7.23
CA ASP A 520 -30.23 -6.48 -7.34
C ASP A 520 -29.02 -7.40 -7.54
N GLU A 521 -28.00 -6.94 -8.27
CA GLU A 521 -26.70 -7.63 -8.36
C GLU A 521 -26.02 -7.71 -6.99
N TRP A 522 -26.18 -6.71 -6.13
CA TRP A 522 -25.58 -6.72 -4.79
C TRP A 522 -26.28 -7.70 -3.87
N ASP A 523 -27.62 -7.78 -3.91
CA ASP A 523 -28.40 -8.78 -3.17
C ASP A 523 -27.98 -10.21 -3.56
N TRP A 524 -27.76 -10.46 -4.85
CA TRP A 524 -27.15 -11.71 -5.32
C TRP A 524 -25.73 -11.89 -4.79
N LEU A 525 -24.85 -10.89 -4.95
CA LEU A 525 -23.44 -10.96 -4.61
C LEU A 525 -23.21 -11.28 -3.13
N ARG A 526 -23.88 -10.55 -2.22
CA ARG A 526 -23.74 -10.72 -0.77
C ARG A 526 -24.27 -12.05 -0.25
N THR A 527 -25.27 -12.60 -0.94
CA THR A 527 -25.77 -13.96 -0.66
C THR A 527 -24.85 -15.04 -1.21
N PHE A 528 -24.32 -14.85 -2.42
CA PHE A 528 -23.53 -15.84 -3.14
C PHE A 528 -22.10 -15.96 -2.59
N LEU A 529 -21.44 -14.82 -2.30
CA LEU A 529 -20.08 -14.79 -1.78
C LEU A 529 -20.09 -14.87 -0.25
N THR A 530 -20.17 -16.10 0.24
CA THR A 530 -19.90 -16.43 1.64
C THR A 530 -18.40 -16.68 1.86
N THR A 531 -17.98 -16.74 3.12
CA THR A 531 -16.61 -17.10 3.50
C THR A 531 -16.21 -18.47 2.93
N ASP A 532 -17.09 -19.47 3.02
CA ASP A 532 -16.84 -20.81 2.48
C ASP A 532 -16.82 -20.81 0.94
N LYS A 533 -17.61 -19.93 0.30
CA LYS A 533 -17.53 -19.77 -1.15
C LYS A 533 -16.16 -19.26 -1.57
N ILE A 534 -15.61 -18.26 -0.89
CA ILE A 534 -14.26 -17.74 -1.17
C ILE A 534 -13.19 -18.83 -0.98
N LYS A 535 -13.25 -19.61 0.10
CA LYS A 535 -12.33 -20.76 0.29
C LYS A 535 -12.41 -21.74 -0.89
N GLY A 536 -13.62 -22.06 -1.35
CA GLY A 536 -13.84 -22.93 -2.50
C GLY A 536 -13.32 -22.35 -3.83
N LEU A 537 -13.42 -21.03 -4.01
CA LEU A 537 -12.92 -20.35 -5.22
C LEU A 537 -11.38 -20.25 -5.25
N LEU A 538 -10.75 -20.03 -4.08
CA LEU A 538 -9.29 -20.11 -3.92
C LEU A 538 -8.80 -21.53 -4.25
N GLY A 539 -9.52 -22.54 -3.75
CA GLY A 539 -9.17 -23.94 -3.94
C GLY A 539 -8.01 -24.39 -3.03
N PRO A 540 -7.65 -25.68 -3.08
CA PRO A 540 -6.77 -26.30 -2.09
C PRO A 540 -5.30 -25.87 -2.17
N ILE A 541 -4.88 -25.22 -3.26
CA ILE A 541 -3.50 -24.74 -3.45
C ILE A 541 -3.34 -23.32 -2.89
N GLU A 542 -4.29 -22.43 -3.18
CA GLU A 542 -4.20 -21.01 -2.78
C GLU A 542 -4.75 -20.76 -1.38
N TYR A 543 -5.73 -21.54 -0.92
CA TYR A 543 -6.25 -21.38 0.44
C TYR A 543 -5.27 -21.97 1.46
N SER A 544 -4.66 -21.10 2.27
CA SER A 544 -3.66 -21.46 3.28
C SER A 544 -4.21 -22.17 4.52
N GLY A 545 -5.55 -22.27 4.66
CA GLY A 545 -6.20 -22.83 5.84
C GLY A 545 -6.48 -21.81 6.95
N ASN A 546 -6.03 -20.56 6.79
CA ASN A 546 -6.17 -19.50 7.78
C ASN A 546 -7.57 -18.87 7.80
N GLN A 547 -7.82 -18.06 8.83
CA GLN A 547 -9.06 -17.30 8.97
C GLN A 547 -9.30 -16.37 7.78
N ILE A 548 -10.56 -16.28 7.38
CA ILE A 548 -11.04 -15.27 6.43
C ILE A 548 -12.13 -14.49 7.15
N ASP A 549 -11.96 -13.19 7.28
CA ASP A 549 -13.02 -12.31 7.76
C ASP A 549 -13.85 -11.77 6.60
N ARG A 550 -15.12 -11.50 6.87
CA ARG A 550 -16.08 -10.99 5.89
C ARG A 550 -16.89 -9.84 6.47
N PHE A 551 -17.07 -8.77 5.71
CA PHE A 551 -18.00 -7.68 6.04
C PHE A 551 -18.56 -7.02 4.78
N GLU A 552 -19.60 -6.21 4.95
CA GLU A 552 -20.29 -5.51 3.85
C GLU A 552 -20.13 -3.99 3.98
N ILE A 553 -20.11 -3.28 2.86
CA ILE A 553 -20.19 -1.81 2.82
C ILE A 553 -21.39 -1.42 1.95
N PRO A 554 -22.59 -1.30 2.53
CA PRO A 554 -23.84 -1.18 1.78
C PRO A 554 -23.91 0.03 0.84
N GLY A 555 -23.43 1.20 1.28
CA GLY A 555 -23.52 2.44 0.51
C GLY A 555 -22.74 2.43 -0.81
N VAL A 556 -21.83 1.46 -0.99
CA VAL A 556 -21.08 1.25 -2.24
C VAL A 556 -21.23 -0.18 -2.80
N ARG A 557 -22.20 -0.95 -2.29
CA ARG A 557 -22.53 -2.31 -2.75
C ARG A 557 -21.33 -3.27 -2.74
N VAL A 558 -20.52 -3.20 -1.68
CA VAL A 558 -19.32 -4.03 -1.52
C VAL A 558 -19.59 -5.23 -0.63
N VAL A 559 -19.00 -6.38 -0.99
CA VAL A 559 -18.74 -7.52 -0.11
C VAL A 559 -17.22 -7.67 -0.01
N HIS A 560 -16.69 -7.63 1.20
CA HIS A 560 -15.26 -7.53 1.46
C HIS A 560 -14.75 -8.70 2.30
N PHE A 561 -13.54 -9.16 1.99
CA PHE A 561 -12.86 -10.23 2.69
C PHE A 561 -11.45 -9.84 3.10
N LEU A 562 -11.04 -10.24 4.31
CA LEU A 562 -9.66 -10.20 4.77
C LEU A 562 -9.12 -11.62 4.90
N LEU A 563 -8.15 -11.98 4.08
CA LEU A 563 -7.44 -13.26 4.08
C LEU A 563 -6.21 -13.12 5.00
N HIS A 564 -6.26 -13.73 6.19
CA HIS A 564 -5.16 -13.64 7.16
C HIS A 564 -3.96 -14.49 6.73
N ASP A 565 -2.77 -13.89 6.78
CA ASP A 565 -1.49 -14.52 6.43
C ASP A 565 -1.54 -15.25 5.06
N HIS A 566 -2.19 -14.66 4.06
CA HIS A 566 -2.33 -15.24 2.73
C HIS A 566 -1.03 -15.13 1.90
N LEU A 567 -0.21 -14.10 2.17
CA LEU A 567 0.97 -13.76 1.37
C LEU A 567 2.28 -14.32 1.96
N ASP A 568 2.22 -15.49 2.59
CA ASP A 568 3.37 -16.15 3.23
C ASP A 568 3.99 -15.27 4.33
N ARG A 569 5.03 -14.48 4.02
CA ARG A 569 5.71 -13.53 4.92
C ARG A 569 5.77 -12.11 4.33
N GLY A 570 4.86 -11.77 3.42
CA GLY A 570 4.77 -10.47 2.76
C GLY A 570 5.76 -10.29 1.59
N TYR A 571 5.80 -9.09 1.03
CA TYR A 571 6.48 -8.78 -0.25
C TYR A 571 7.88 -9.35 -0.41
N ASN A 572 8.77 -9.07 0.55
CA ASN A 572 10.20 -9.37 0.43
C ASN A 572 10.55 -10.84 0.67
N SER A 573 9.58 -11.67 1.06
CA SER A 573 9.80 -13.04 1.51
C SER A 573 8.82 -14.05 0.92
N SER A 574 7.83 -13.59 0.15
CA SER A 574 6.83 -14.44 -0.49
C SER A 574 7.46 -15.29 -1.57
N SER A 575 7.13 -16.57 -1.53
CA SER A 575 7.57 -17.54 -2.54
C SER A 575 6.70 -17.55 -3.80
N SER A 576 5.52 -16.91 -3.77
CA SER A 576 4.58 -16.88 -4.90
C SER A 576 4.92 -15.78 -5.92
N CYS A 577 4.19 -15.71 -7.03
CA CYS A 577 4.31 -14.60 -7.99
C CYS A 577 3.56 -13.35 -7.54
N ASP A 578 2.48 -13.50 -6.77
CA ASP A 578 1.71 -12.38 -6.25
C ASP A 578 2.25 -11.96 -4.89
N VAL A 579 3.23 -11.06 -4.91
CA VAL A 579 3.91 -10.58 -3.71
C VAL A 579 3.19 -9.41 -3.03
N LEU A 580 2.15 -8.85 -3.66
CA LEU A 580 1.36 -7.69 -3.16
C LEU A 580 -0.13 -8.03 -2.96
N GLY A 581 -0.54 -9.28 -3.14
CA GLY A 581 -1.96 -9.68 -3.14
C GLY A 581 -2.82 -9.00 -4.21
N LYS A 582 -2.21 -8.26 -5.14
CA LYS A 582 -2.92 -7.44 -6.14
C LYS A 582 -3.58 -8.31 -7.22
N ASN A 583 -3.08 -9.53 -7.44
CA ASN A 583 -3.61 -10.46 -8.42
C ASN A 583 -4.74 -11.33 -7.85
N THR A 584 -4.85 -11.46 -6.52
CA THR A 584 -5.90 -12.25 -5.84
C THR A 584 -7.31 -11.92 -6.36
N CYS A 585 -7.61 -10.63 -6.59
CA CYS A 585 -8.90 -10.20 -7.12
C CYS A 585 -9.15 -10.73 -8.53
N GLU A 586 -8.23 -10.51 -9.48
CA GLU A 586 -8.38 -10.97 -10.87
C GLU A 586 -8.41 -12.50 -10.95
N PHE A 587 -7.62 -13.19 -10.12
CA PHE A 587 -7.69 -14.64 -10.00
C PHE A 587 -9.08 -15.13 -9.59
N LEU A 588 -9.66 -14.55 -8.53
CA LEU A 588 -11.01 -14.91 -8.08
C LEU A 588 -12.08 -14.51 -9.10
N ARG A 589 -11.95 -13.35 -9.74
CA ARG A 589 -12.83 -12.89 -10.82
C ARG A 589 -12.78 -13.80 -12.06
N SER A 590 -11.65 -14.46 -12.32
CA SER A 590 -11.53 -15.39 -13.44
C SER A 590 -12.26 -16.73 -13.23
N LYS A 591 -12.63 -17.05 -11.98
CA LYS A 591 -13.29 -18.33 -11.66
C LYS A 591 -14.67 -18.42 -12.31
N THR A 592 -14.94 -19.57 -12.92
CA THR A 592 -16.24 -19.85 -13.53
C THR A 592 -17.27 -20.19 -12.45
N VAL A 593 -18.37 -19.44 -12.44
CA VAL A 593 -19.48 -19.59 -11.49
C VAL A 593 -20.83 -19.57 -12.22
N ASP A 594 -21.90 -19.94 -11.53
CA ASP A 594 -23.26 -19.77 -12.04
C ASP A 594 -23.68 -18.31 -11.88
N VAL A 595 -23.80 -17.59 -13.00
CA VAL A 595 -24.19 -16.18 -13.03
C VAL A 595 -25.60 -16.06 -13.61
N PRO A 596 -26.53 -15.30 -12.97
CA PRO A 596 -27.83 -15.03 -13.56
C PRO A 596 -27.71 -14.38 -14.94
N LYS A 597 -28.38 -14.97 -15.93
CA LYS A 597 -28.33 -14.54 -17.33
C LYS A 597 -28.79 -13.09 -17.52
N VAL A 598 -29.74 -12.65 -16.70
CA VAL A 598 -30.27 -11.28 -16.71
C VAL A 598 -29.19 -10.24 -16.39
N PHE A 599 -28.19 -10.56 -15.56
CA PHE A 599 -27.10 -9.65 -15.24
C PHE A 599 -26.12 -9.54 -16.41
N LEU A 600 -25.76 -10.66 -17.03
CA LEU A 600 -24.86 -10.67 -18.20
C LEU A 600 -25.41 -9.87 -19.38
N GLN A 601 -26.73 -9.81 -19.54
CA GLN A 601 -27.37 -9.05 -20.64
C GLN A 601 -27.29 -7.52 -20.48
N ARG A 602 -26.87 -7.01 -19.32
CA ARG A 602 -26.72 -5.56 -19.05
C ARG A 602 -25.37 -4.99 -19.48
N TYR A 603 -24.35 -5.84 -19.59
CA TYR A 603 -22.96 -5.48 -19.88
C TYR A 603 -22.59 -5.90 -21.30
#